data_AF-A0A944LB39-F1
#
_entry.id   AF-A0A944LB39-F1
#
_cell.length_a   1.000
_cell.length_b   1.000
_cell.length_c   1.000
_cell.angle_alpha   90.00
_cell.angle_beta   90.00
_cell.angle_gamma   90.00
#
_symmetry.space_group_name_H-M   'P 1'
#
loop_
_entity.id
_entity.type
_entity.pdbx_description
1 polymer ?
#
loop_
_entity_poly.entity_id
_entity_poly.type
_entity_poly.pdbx_seq_one_letter_code
_entity_poly.pdbx_strand_id
1 'polypeptide(L)'
;MGHVYDHAGLAAVALLRIASEEAEGGDTLTDRMHNLITDLSRRKGPDAAAELAIILARRCFTLLDSVADAVNVPLGTFLDAAELDELNRVRDG
;
A
#
# COMPACT_ATOMS: atom_id res chain seq x y z
N MET A 1 -6.15 -25.07 8.81
CA MET A 1 -7.17 -24.04 8.56
C MET A 1 -6.43 -22.85 7.95
N GLY A 2 -6.59 -22.58 6.66
CA GLY A 2 -5.93 -21.43 6.02
C GLY A 2 -6.60 -20.14 6.50
N HIS A 3 -5.80 -19.18 6.97
CA HIS A 3 -6.32 -17.86 7.30
C HIS A 3 -6.71 -17.17 5.98
N VAL A 4 -7.81 -16.41 5.96
CA VAL A 4 -8.32 -15.72 4.75
C VAL A 4 -7.25 -14.81 4.10
N TYR A 5 -6.27 -14.34 4.87
CA TYR A 5 -5.15 -13.51 4.41
C TYR A 5 -3.94 -14.29 3.88
N ASP A 6 -4.01 -15.62 3.80
CA ASP A 6 -2.98 -16.44 3.18
C ASP A 6 -2.88 -16.22 1.67
N HIS A 7 -3.89 -15.58 1.07
CA HIS A 7 -3.88 -15.11 -0.30
C HIS A 7 -3.36 -13.67 -0.35
N ALA A 8 -2.23 -13.43 -1.03
CA ALA A 8 -1.56 -12.13 -1.04
C ALA A 8 -2.46 -10.97 -1.54
N GLY A 9 -3.35 -11.24 -2.50
CA GLY A 9 -4.38 -10.29 -2.93
C GLY A 9 -5.36 -9.85 -1.82
N LEU A 10 -5.80 -10.76 -0.95
CA LEU A 10 -6.69 -10.43 0.17
C LEU A 10 -5.94 -9.71 1.29
N ALA A 11 -4.68 -10.08 1.53
CA ALA A 11 -3.80 -9.34 2.45
C ALA A 11 -3.57 -7.89 1.98
N ALA A 12 -3.41 -7.66 0.67
CA ALA A 12 -3.28 -6.32 0.11
C ALA A 12 -4.55 -5.47 0.31
N VAL A 13 -5.73 -6.05 0.11
CA VAL A 13 -7.01 -5.38 0.38
C VAL A 13 -7.14 -5.05 1.87
N ALA A 14 -6.74 -5.97 2.75
CA ALA A 14 -6.78 -5.76 4.19
C ALA A 14 -5.85 -4.62 4.63
N LEU A 15 -4.63 -4.55 4.08
CA LEU A 15 -3.72 -3.43 4.35
C LEU A 15 -4.28 -2.09 3.89
N LEU A 16 -4.87 -2.02 2.69
CA LEU A 16 -5.50 -0.78 2.21
C LEU A 16 -6.69 -0.35 3.06
N ARG A 17 -7.47 -1.30 3.58
CA ARG A 17 -8.56 -1.02 4.52
C ARG A 17 -8.06 -0.49 5.84
N ILE A 18 -7.06 -1.17 6.42
CA ILE A 18 -6.39 -0.72 7.64
C ILE A 18 -5.89 0.70 7.44
N ALA A 19 -5.13 0.97 6.37
CA ALA A 19 -4.62 2.30 6.03
C ALA A 19 -5.73 3.37 5.88
N SER A 20 -6.90 3.00 5.34
CA SER A 20 -8.04 3.91 5.22
C SER A 20 -8.68 4.23 6.56
N GLU A 21 -8.91 3.24 7.42
CA GLU A 21 -9.41 3.42 8.79
C GLU A 21 -8.44 4.27 9.63
N GLU A 22 -7.16 4.15 9.30
CA GLU A 22 -6.02 4.75 9.96
C GLU A 22 -5.75 6.20 9.54
N ALA A 23 -6.01 6.56 8.28
CA ALA A 23 -5.95 7.94 7.81
C ALA A 23 -6.91 8.88 8.58
N GLU A 24 -7.94 8.33 9.21
CA GLU A 24 -8.92 9.06 10.01
C GLU A 24 -8.54 9.19 11.51
N GLY A 25 -7.51 8.48 12.00
CA GLY A 25 -7.11 8.46 13.41
C GLY A 25 -5.59 8.36 13.62
N GLY A 26 -4.95 9.46 14.03
CA GLY A 26 -3.50 9.63 14.05
C GLY A 26 -2.64 8.65 14.89
N ASP A 27 -1.39 8.50 14.41
CA ASP A 27 -0.15 7.86 14.90
C ASP A 27 -0.15 6.48 15.59
N THR A 28 -1.29 5.84 15.81
CA THR A 28 -1.36 4.40 16.17
C THR A 28 -1.37 3.46 14.94
N LEU A 29 -1.15 4.05 13.75
CA LEU A 29 -1.33 3.47 12.43
C LEU A 29 -0.36 2.32 12.11
N THR A 30 0.91 2.47 12.45
CA THR A 30 1.94 1.55 11.93
C THR A 30 1.85 0.16 12.53
N ASP A 31 1.37 0.01 13.76
CA ASP A 31 1.41 -1.27 14.49
C ASP A 31 0.51 -2.34 13.88
N ARG A 32 -0.71 -2.00 13.41
CA ARG A 32 -1.62 -2.99 12.82
C ARG A 32 -1.13 -3.46 11.46
N MET A 33 -0.65 -2.53 10.63
CA MET A 33 -0.03 -2.87 9.34
C MET A 33 1.21 -3.76 9.55
N HIS A 34 2.09 -3.41 10.49
CA HIS A 34 3.26 -4.21 10.83
C HIS A 34 2.90 -5.61 11.34
N ASN A 35 1.87 -5.70 12.19
CA ASN A 35 1.39 -6.99 12.70
C ASN A 35 0.88 -7.89 11.58
N LEU A 36 0.10 -7.34 10.63
CA LEU A 36 -0.40 -8.11 9.48
C LEU A 36 0.75 -8.61 8.61
N ILE A 37 1.73 -7.75 8.28
CA ILE A 37 2.87 -8.12 7.44
C ILE A 37 3.75 -9.16 8.14
N THR A 38 3.99 -9.00 9.44
CA THR A 38 4.79 -9.94 10.26
C THR A 38 4.12 -11.30 10.36
N ASP A 39 2.81 -11.32 10.60
CA ASP A 39 2.00 -12.52 10.69
C ASP A 39 1.93 -13.26 9.34
N LEU A 40 1.76 -12.53 8.24
CA LEU A 40 1.84 -13.10 6.89
C LEU A 40 3.22 -13.72 6.62
N SER A 41 4.29 -12.99 6.93
CA SER A 41 5.67 -13.46 6.75
C SER A 41 5.98 -14.71 7.59
N ARG A 42 5.47 -14.76 8.83
CA ARG A 42 5.59 -15.95 9.70
C ARG A 42 4.88 -17.17 9.12
N ARG A 43 3.71 -16.99 8.50
CA ARG A 43 2.92 -18.09 7.93
C ARG A 43 3.38 -18.57 6.55
N LYS A 44 3.86 -17.65 5.70
CA LYS A 44 4.13 -17.90 4.28
C LYS A 44 5.61 -17.84 3.91
N GLY A 45 6.46 -17.42 4.83
CA GLY A 45 7.88 -17.21 4.58
C GLY A 45 8.20 -15.77 4.16
N PRO A 46 9.50 -15.44 4.06
CA PRO A 46 9.97 -14.08 3.84
C PRO A 46 9.54 -13.48 2.49
N ASP A 47 9.34 -14.32 1.46
CA ASP A 47 8.97 -13.86 0.13
C ASP A 47 7.53 -13.32 0.05
N ALA A 48 6.68 -13.65 1.01
CA ALA A 48 5.30 -13.20 1.04
C ALA A 48 5.16 -11.68 1.19
N ALA A 49 6.10 -11.03 1.88
CA ALA A 49 6.14 -9.58 1.98
C ALA A 49 6.49 -8.91 0.63
N ALA A 50 7.42 -9.51 -0.13
CA ALA A 50 7.80 -9.03 -1.46
C ALA A 50 6.64 -9.20 -2.45
N GLU A 51 5.97 -10.35 -2.44
CA GLU A 51 4.77 -10.59 -3.26
C GLU A 51 3.66 -9.60 -2.92
N LEU A 52 3.41 -9.36 -1.63
CA LEU A 52 2.44 -8.39 -1.15
C LEU A 52 2.75 -6.97 -1.62
N ALA A 53 4.02 -6.55 -1.54
CA ALA A 53 4.46 -5.24 -2.00
C ALA A 53 4.21 -5.05 -3.51
N ILE A 54 4.52 -6.07 -4.32
CA ILE A 54 4.27 -6.04 -5.77
C ILE A 54 2.76 -5.91 -6.07
N ILE A 55 1.92 -6.65 -5.34
CA ILE A 55 0.47 -6.60 -5.51
C ILE A 55 -0.08 -5.23 -5.12
N LEU A 56 0.39 -4.66 -4.00
CA LEU A 56 0.02 -3.31 -3.57
C LEU A 56 0.41 -2.26 -4.61
N ALA A 57 1.66 -2.30 -5.08
CA ALA A 57 2.15 -1.36 -6.10
C ALA A 57 1.31 -1.41 -7.38
N ARG A 58 1.00 -2.61 -7.89
CA ARG A 58 0.13 -2.78 -9.07
C ARG A 58 -1.27 -2.23 -8.82
N ARG A 59 -1.84 -2.47 -7.64
CA ARG A 59 -3.19 -2.02 -7.31
C ARG A 59 -3.28 -0.50 -7.16
N CYS A 60 -2.29 0.11 -6.52
CA CYS A 60 -2.17 1.57 -6.43
C CYS A 60 -2.02 2.18 -7.82
N PHE A 61 -1.18 1.59 -8.68
CA PHE A 61 -1.04 2.03 -10.07
C PHE A 61 -2.36 1.99 -10.83
N THR A 62 -3.10 0.87 -10.80
CA THR A 62 -4.39 0.75 -11.48
C THR A 62 -5.44 1.75 -10.97
N LEU A 63 -5.47 1.99 -9.66
CA LEU A 63 -6.37 3.00 -9.08
C LEU A 63 -5.97 4.42 -9.52
N LEU A 64 -4.68 4.73 -9.50
CA LEU A 64 -4.18 6.04 -9.93
C LEU A 64 -4.41 6.28 -11.43
N ASP A 65 -4.22 5.27 -12.27
CA ASP A 65 -4.51 5.30 -13.70
C ASP A 65 -6.01 5.56 -13.96
N SER A 66 -6.89 4.90 -13.21
CA SER A 66 -8.34 5.13 -13.29
C SER A 66 -8.73 6.56 -12.86
N VAL A 67 -8.07 7.10 -11.83
CA VAL A 67 -8.29 8.49 -11.40
C VAL A 67 -7.78 9.46 -12.46
N ALA A 68 -6.59 9.21 -13.02
CA ALA A 68 -5.98 10.02 -14.05
C ALA A 68 -6.87 10.13 -15.30
N ASP A 69 -7.43 9.00 -15.75
CA ASP A 69 -8.43 8.96 -16.82
C ASP A 69 -9.69 9.76 -16.45
N ALA A 70 -10.24 9.55 -15.26
CA ALA A 70 -11.46 10.23 -14.81
C ALA A 70 -11.34 11.76 -14.72
N VAL A 71 -10.14 12.28 -14.42
CA VAL A 71 -9.88 13.73 -14.36
C VAL A 71 -9.22 14.28 -15.63
N ASN A 72 -9.00 13.44 -16.65
CA ASN A 72 -8.32 13.77 -17.89
C ASN A 72 -6.94 14.45 -17.68
N VAL A 73 -6.15 13.90 -16.76
CA VAL A 73 -4.78 14.32 -16.48
C VAL A 73 -3.85 13.14 -16.76
N PRO A 74 -2.70 13.32 -17.45
CA PRO A 74 -1.76 12.23 -17.65
C PRO A 74 -1.31 11.62 -16.33
N LEU A 75 -1.27 10.28 -16.25
CA LEU A 75 -0.79 9.55 -15.08
C LEU A 75 0.60 10.03 -14.62
N GLY A 76 1.49 10.35 -15.57
CA GLY A 76 2.82 10.88 -15.29
C GLY A 76 2.80 12.12 -14.38
N THR A 77 1.82 13.02 -14.55
CA THR A 77 1.70 14.23 -13.72
C THR A 77 1.49 13.90 -12.23
N PHE A 78 0.73 12.84 -11.93
CA PHE A 78 0.54 12.39 -10.54
C PHE A 78 1.82 11.76 -9.96
N LEU A 79 2.54 11.00 -10.79
CA LEU A 79 3.79 10.37 -10.39
C LEU A 79 4.89 11.41 -10.14
N ASP A 80 5.00 12.41 -11.01
CA ASP A 80 5.95 13.53 -10.85
C ASP A 80 5.67 14.31 -9.56
N ALA A 81 4.39 14.56 -9.25
CA ALA A 81 3.99 15.23 -8.02
C ALA A 81 4.33 14.40 -6.77
N ALA A 82 4.08 13.09 -6.81
CA ALA A 82 4.43 12.18 -5.72
C ALA A 82 5.95 12.07 -5.52
N GLU A 83 6.73 12.01 -6.60
CA GLU A 83 8.21 12.02 -6.54
C GLU A 83 8.73 13.31 -5.92
N LEU A 84 8.20 14.46 -6.33
CA LEU A 84 8.59 15.76 -5.78
C LEU A 84 8.31 15.86 -4.28
N ASP A 85 7.16 15.35 -3.83
CA ASP A 85 6.76 15.33 -2.43
C ASP A 85 7.73 14.47 -1.58
N GLU A 86 8.09 13.28 -2.06
CA GLU A 86 9.11 12.43 -1.41
C GLU A 86 10.49 13.10 -1.38
N LEU A 87 10.92 13.73 -2.48
CA LEU A 87 12.19 14.47 -2.53
C LEU A 87 12.21 15.63 -1.51
N ASN A 88 11.08 16.32 -1.32
CA ASN A 88 10.98 17.38 -0.32
C ASN A 88 11.09 16.81 1.11
N ARG A 89 10.43 15.69 1.41
CA ARG A 89 10.56 15.02 2.73
C ARG A 89 12.00 14.64 3.06
N VAL A 90 12.73 14.10 2.07
CA VAL A 90 14.14 13.72 2.24
C VAL A 90 15.05 14.94 2.45
N ARG A 91 14.73 16.09 1.85
CA ARG A 91 15.51 17.32 2.03
C ARG A 91 15.25 17.99 3.37
N ASP A 92 14.01 17.93 3.86
CA ASP A 92 13.54 18.67 5.02
C ASP A 92 13.66 17.86 6.34
N GLY A 93 14.05 16.58 6.27
CA GLY A 93 14.36 15.69 7.40
C GLY A 93 15.86 15.54 7.67
#